data_AF-A0A8J3EN03-F1
#
_entry.id   AF-A0A8J3EN03-F1
#
_cell.length_a   1.000
_cell.length_b   1.000
_cell.length_c   1.000
_cell.angle_alpha   90.00
_cell.angle_beta   90.00
_cell.angle_gamma   90.00
#
_symmetry.space_group_name_H-M   'P 1'
#
loop_
_entity.id
_entity.type
_entity.pdbx_description
1 polymer ?
#
loop_
_entity_poly.entity_id
_entity_poly.type
_entity_poly.pdbx_seq_one_letter_code
_entity_poly.pdbx_strand_id
1 'polypeptide(L)'
;MAKAITQIRRVDPTPEELQAQSISKILGAVAENGEAIMKVMDIVSQLDQMGVLDALDALAKRRVDVAEIMIHQVNQPAMHKVMKNGMNMFKFLGSLNPDQIQMLMDGIGHGVDKATATESNDKKTSLWSLGKAMKKPEVKESLAMLITILEGMGESLQREKGHA
;
A
#
# COMPACT_ATOMS: atom_id res chain seq x y z
N MET A 1 7.79 -54.10 -60.78
CA MET A 1 8.62 -53.30 -59.87
C MET A 1 8.09 -51.87 -59.89
N ALA A 2 7.62 -51.33 -58.77
CA ALA A 2 7.26 -49.91 -58.63
C ALA A 2 8.32 -49.23 -57.75
N LYS A 3 8.91 -48.13 -58.23
CA LYS A 3 9.89 -47.35 -57.45
C LYS A 3 9.15 -46.53 -56.39
N ALA A 4 9.59 -46.61 -55.14
CA ALA A 4 9.07 -45.78 -54.06
C ALA A 4 9.45 -44.31 -54.30
N ILE A 5 8.46 -43.43 -54.29
CA ILE A 5 8.65 -41.98 -54.23
C ILE A 5 8.33 -41.58 -52.80
N THR A 6 9.31 -41.15 -52.03
CA THR A 6 9.06 -40.45 -50.76
C THR A 6 10.11 -39.37 -50.53
N GLN A 7 10.26 -38.49 -51.53
CA GLN A 7 10.91 -37.20 -51.29
C GLN A 7 9.91 -36.32 -50.55
N ILE A 8 10.02 -36.25 -49.22
CA ILE A 8 9.18 -35.37 -48.38
C ILE A 8 9.59 -33.94 -48.69
N ARG A 9 8.76 -33.24 -49.47
CA ARG A 9 8.92 -31.81 -49.74
C ARG A 9 8.45 -31.06 -48.50
N ARG A 10 9.38 -30.58 -47.67
CA ARG A 10 9.05 -29.57 -46.65
C ARG A 10 8.70 -28.29 -47.39
N VAL A 11 7.43 -27.92 -47.31
CA VAL A 11 6.95 -26.61 -47.75
C VAL A 11 7.16 -25.70 -46.55
N ASP A 12 8.26 -24.95 -46.56
CA ASP A 12 8.45 -23.88 -45.59
C ASP A 12 7.46 -22.77 -45.94
N PRO A 13 6.57 -22.38 -45.01
CA PRO A 13 5.52 -21.43 -45.31
C PRO A 13 6.13 -20.10 -45.72
N THR A 14 5.55 -19.50 -46.77
CA THR A 14 6.03 -18.20 -47.25
C THR A 14 5.78 -17.12 -46.20
N PRO A 15 6.52 -15.99 -46.22
CA PRO A 15 6.29 -14.88 -45.30
C PRO A 15 4.82 -14.39 -45.29
N GLU A 16 4.15 -14.47 -46.44
CA GLU A 16 2.75 -14.12 -46.62
C GLU A 16 1.81 -15.13 -45.95
N GLU A 17 2.10 -16.43 -46.06
CA GLU A 17 1.35 -17.49 -45.38
C GLU A 17 1.52 -17.41 -43.85
N LEU A 18 2.72 -17.05 -43.37
CA LEU A 18 2.99 -16.81 -41.95
C LEU A 18 2.25 -15.58 -41.42
N GLN A 19 2.21 -14.49 -42.18
CA GLN A 19 1.42 -13.30 -41.82
C GLN A 19 -0.07 -13.62 -41.75
N ALA A 20 -0.61 -14.31 -42.77
CA ALA A 20 -2.01 -14.70 -42.81
C ALA A 20 -2.39 -15.60 -41.62
N GLN A 21 -1.51 -16.54 -41.25
CA GLN A 21 -1.73 -17.41 -40.11
C GLN A 21 -1.67 -16.67 -38.76
N SER A 22 -0.74 -15.72 -38.61
CA SER A 22 -0.66 -14.87 -37.40
C SER A 22 -1.88 -13.98 -37.24
N ILE A 23 -2.35 -13.36 -38.33
CA ILE A 23 -3.57 -12.53 -38.33
C ILE A 23 -4.78 -13.39 -37.95
N SER A 24 -4.91 -14.58 -38.53
CA SER A 24 -6.00 -15.52 -38.21
C SER A 24 -5.98 -15.96 -36.74
N LYS A 25 -4.80 -16.23 -36.16
CA LYS A 25 -4.65 -16.56 -34.75
C LYS A 25 -5.06 -15.41 -33.82
N ILE A 26 -4.66 -14.18 -34.15
CA ILE A 26 -5.04 -12.99 -33.38
C ILE A 26 -6.56 -12.78 -33.48
N LEU A 27 -7.14 -12.87 -34.68
CA LEU A 27 -8.59 -12.77 -34.88
C LEU A 27 -9.36 -13.83 -34.11
N GLY A 28 -8.87 -15.09 -34.08
CA GLY A 28 -9.48 -16.16 -33.29
C GLY A 28 -9.44 -15.86 -31.79
N ALA A 29 -8.27 -15.47 -31.25
CA ALA A 29 -8.13 -15.12 -29.84
C ALA A 29 -8.99 -13.90 -29.44
N VAL A 30 -9.12 -12.93 -30.35
CA VAL A 30 -9.97 -11.75 -30.17
C VAL A 30 -11.46 -12.12 -30.20
N ALA A 31 -11.87 -13.00 -31.12
CA ALA A 31 -13.25 -13.47 -31.21
C ALA A 31 -13.67 -14.28 -29.99
N GLU A 32 -12.78 -15.11 -29.44
CA GLU A 32 -13.04 -15.89 -28.23
C GLU A 32 -13.06 -15.05 -26.95
N ASN A 33 -12.31 -13.95 -26.89
CA ASN A 33 -12.12 -13.13 -25.68
C ASN A 33 -12.60 -11.68 -25.83
N GLY A 34 -13.51 -11.42 -26.78
CA GLY A 34 -13.88 -10.06 -27.20
C GLY A 34 -14.32 -9.15 -26.05
N GLU A 35 -15.09 -9.65 -25.09
CA GLU A 35 -15.54 -8.87 -23.93
C GLU A 35 -14.39 -8.49 -22.99
N ALA A 36 -13.44 -9.40 -22.73
CA ALA A 36 -12.29 -9.14 -21.89
C ALA A 36 -11.34 -8.12 -22.55
N ILE A 37 -11.17 -8.20 -23.87
CA ILE A 37 -10.35 -7.25 -24.64
C ILE A 37 -10.97 -5.86 -24.63
N MET A 38 -12.30 -5.76 -24.83
CA MET A 38 -13.01 -4.49 -24.71
C MET A 38 -12.82 -3.85 -23.33
N LYS A 39 -12.94 -4.63 -22.25
CA LYS A 39 -12.69 -4.14 -20.88
C LYS A 39 -11.25 -3.66 -20.68
N VAL A 40 -10.25 -4.35 -21.22
CA VAL A 40 -8.86 -3.90 -21.14
C VAL A 40 -8.67 -2.60 -21.94
N MET A 41 -9.27 -2.49 -23.12
CA MET A 41 -9.23 -1.26 -23.92
C MET A 41 -9.90 -0.08 -23.20
N ASP A 42 -11.03 -0.31 -22.52
CA ASP A 42 -11.70 0.70 -21.69
C ASP A 42 -10.81 1.14 -20.52
N ILE A 43 -10.16 0.21 -19.82
CA ILE A 43 -9.21 0.53 -18.75
C ILE A 43 -8.04 1.35 -19.30
N VAL A 44 -7.45 0.94 -20.42
CA VAL A 44 -6.37 1.68 -21.07
C VAL A 44 -6.83 3.08 -21.47
N SER A 45 -8.04 3.23 -22.00
CA SER A 45 -8.61 4.53 -22.35
C SER A 45 -8.85 5.41 -21.13
N GLN A 46 -9.34 4.85 -20.02
CA GLN A 46 -9.51 5.59 -18.77
C GLN A 46 -8.18 6.04 -18.19
N LEU A 47 -7.16 5.17 -18.22
CA LEU A 47 -5.80 5.49 -17.78
C LEU A 47 -5.18 6.59 -18.65
N ASP A 48 -5.45 6.57 -19.96
CA ASP A 48 -5.02 7.61 -20.90
C ASP A 48 -5.69 8.96 -20.59
N GLN A 49 -7.02 8.97 -20.41
CA GLN A 49 -7.78 10.18 -20.07
C GLN A 49 -7.36 10.80 -18.73
N MET A 50 -6.92 9.98 -17.77
CA MET A 50 -6.38 10.45 -16.49
C MET A 50 -4.93 10.94 -16.59
N GLY A 51 -4.30 10.88 -17.77
CA GLY A 51 -2.90 11.26 -18.01
C GLY A 51 -1.89 10.26 -17.44
N VAL A 52 -2.32 9.06 -17.04
CA VAL A 52 -1.44 8.04 -16.45
C VAL A 52 -0.49 7.48 -17.51
N LEU A 53 -0.98 7.22 -18.73
CA LEU A 53 -0.13 6.73 -19.82
C LEU A 53 0.90 7.78 -20.23
N ASP A 54 0.50 9.05 -20.31
CA ASP A 54 1.41 10.17 -20.57
C ASP A 54 2.47 10.33 -19.48
N ALA A 55 2.08 10.18 -18.20
CA ALA A 55 3.02 10.22 -17.09
C ALA A 55 4.04 9.06 -17.17
N LEU A 56 3.58 7.85 -17.51
CA LEU A 56 4.44 6.68 -17.70
C LEU A 56 5.39 6.86 -18.90
N ASP A 57 4.90 7.40 -20.02
CA ASP A 57 5.71 7.69 -21.21
C ASP A 57 6.76 8.79 -20.93
N ALA A 58 6.35 9.87 -20.25
CA ALA A 58 7.25 10.93 -19.81
C ALA A 58 8.34 10.41 -18.86
N LEU A 59 7.97 9.52 -17.93
CA LEU A 59 8.91 8.85 -17.03
C LEU A 59 9.88 7.94 -17.80
N ALA A 60 9.39 7.15 -18.75
CA ALA A 60 10.23 6.24 -19.55
C ALA A 60 11.21 7.00 -20.47
N LYS A 61 10.76 8.12 -21.06
CA LYS A 61 11.61 9.01 -21.88
C LYS A 61 12.67 9.73 -21.05
N ARG A 62 12.35 10.11 -19.81
CA ARG A 62 13.26 10.81 -18.87
C ARG A 62 13.83 9.89 -17.78
N ARG A 63 13.88 8.59 -18.04
CA ARG A 63 14.23 7.54 -17.05
C ARG A 63 15.54 7.77 -16.31
N VAL A 64 16.56 8.29 -16.99
CA VAL A 64 17.89 8.52 -16.39
C VAL A 64 17.86 9.76 -15.51
N ASP A 65 17.36 10.88 -16.03
CA ASP A 65 17.33 12.15 -15.30
C ASP A 65 16.43 12.10 -14.06
N VAL A 66 15.24 11.49 -14.17
CA VAL A 66 14.30 11.39 -13.03
C VAL A 66 14.83 10.44 -11.96
N ALA A 67 15.39 9.29 -12.36
CA ALA A 67 15.99 8.36 -11.42
C ALA A 67 17.24 8.94 -10.75
N GLU A 68 18.08 9.65 -11.49
CA GLU A 68 19.28 10.32 -10.96
C GLU A 68 18.90 11.43 -9.98
N ILE A 69 17.91 12.27 -10.30
CA ILE A 69 17.41 13.31 -9.38
C ILE A 69 16.84 12.69 -8.11
N MET A 70 16.02 11.64 -8.22
CA MET A 70 15.46 10.97 -7.04
C MET A 70 16.54 10.29 -6.19
N ILE A 71 17.48 9.58 -6.80
CA ILE A 71 18.59 8.92 -6.09
C ILE A 71 19.49 9.97 -5.43
N HIS A 72 19.79 11.07 -6.12
CA HIS A 72 20.59 12.15 -5.55
C HIS A 72 19.87 12.82 -4.38
N GLN A 73 18.55 13.02 -4.49
CA GLN A 73 17.72 13.61 -3.45
C GLN A 73 17.58 12.68 -2.23
N VAL A 74 17.40 11.37 -2.43
CA VAL A 74 17.36 10.36 -1.35
C VAL A 74 18.73 10.16 -0.71
N ASN A 75 19.81 10.28 -1.49
CA ASN A 75 21.18 10.24 -0.98
C ASN A 75 21.63 11.56 -0.34
N GLN A 76 20.77 12.57 -0.25
CA GLN A 76 21.12 13.73 0.56
C GLN A 76 21.25 13.33 2.04
N PRO A 77 22.23 13.87 2.79
CA PRO A 77 22.38 13.59 4.22
C PRO A 77 21.10 13.87 5.04
N ALA A 78 20.29 14.83 4.59
CA ALA A 78 18.98 15.12 5.17
C ALA A 78 18.01 13.93 5.05
N MET A 79 18.01 13.24 3.91
CA MET A 79 17.12 12.08 3.67
C MET A 79 17.59 10.81 4.37
N HIS A 80 18.89 10.67 4.68
CA HIS A 80 19.39 9.55 5.47
C HIS A 80 18.73 9.46 6.85
N LYS A 81 18.53 10.60 7.53
CA LYS A 81 17.86 10.64 8.85
C LYS A 81 16.38 10.32 8.72
N VAL A 82 15.69 10.87 7.73
CA VAL A 82 14.28 10.59 7.47
C VAL A 82 14.07 9.12 7.17
N MET A 83 14.89 8.55 6.27
CA MET A 83 14.83 7.14 5.91
C MET A 83 15.13 6.23 7.10
N LYS A 84 16.16 6.55 7.89
CA LYS A 84 16.51 5.80 9.11
C LYS A 84 15.36 5.84 10.12
N ASN A 85 14.79 7.02 10.37
CA ASN A 85 13.68 7.17 11.31
C ASN A 85 12.40 6.48 10.80
N GLY A 86 12.10 6.59 9.50
CA GLY A 86 10.97 5.90 8.88
C GLY A 86 11.11 4.38 8.93
N MET A 87 12.30 3.85 8.64
CA MET A 87 12.61 2.43 8.77
C MET A 87 12.49 1.95 10.23
N ASN A 88 12.97 2.74 11.19
CA ASN A 88 12.84 2.43 12.60
C ASN A 88 11.37 2.44 13.05
N MET A 89 10.57 3.39 12.58
CA MET A 89 9.13 3.44 12.82
C MET A 89 8.43 2.22 12.21
N PHE A 90 8.76 1.84 10.98
CA PHE A 90 8.22 0.65 10.32
C PHE A 90 8.56 -0.63 11.10
N LYS A 91 9.83 -0.78 11.54
CA LYS A 91 10.25 -1.89 12.40
C LYS A 91 9.50 -1.92 13.73
N PHE A 92 9.34 -0.76 14.36
CA PHE A 92 8.58 -0.64 15.59
C PHE A 92 7.13 -1.11 15.38
N LEU A 93 6.42 -0.56 14.40
CA LEU A 93 5.05 -0.95 14.07
C LEU A 93 4.94 -2.45 13.75
N GLY A 94 5.89 -3.01 12.99
CA GLY A 94 5.95 -4.44 12.69
C GLY A 94 6.30 -5.34 13.87
N SER A 95 6.87 -4.79 14.95
CA SER A 95 7.16 -5.53 16.19
C SER A 95 6.00 -5.57 17.18
N LEU A 96 4.97 -4.76 16.97
CA LEU A 96 3.78 -4.73 17.82
C LEU A 96 2.86 -5.91 17.53
N ASN A 97 2.16 -6.40 18.55
CA ASN A 97 1.16 -7.43 18.38
C ASN A 97 -0.08 -6.86 17.65
N PRO A 98 -0.52 -7.45 16.51
CA PRO A 98 -1.68 -6.98 15.75
C PRO A 98 -2.97 -6.92 16.56
N ASP A 99 -3.22 -7.90 17.44
CA ASP A 99 -4.43 -7.95 18.26
C ASP A 99 -4.48 -6.79 19.28
N GLN A 100 -3.32 -6.41 19.80
CA GLN A 100 -3.21 -5.27 20.71
C GLN A 100 -3.42 -3.94 19.97
N ILE A 101 -2.89 -3.82 18.75
CA ILE A 101 -3.14 -2.64 17.90
C ILE A 101 -4.63 -2.52 17.59
N GLN A 102 -5.28 -3.61 17.17
CA GLN A 102 -6.71 -3.62 16.85
C GLN A 102 -7.54 -3.17 18.05
N MET A 103 -7.26 -3.73 19.23
CA MET A 103 -7.94 -3.36 20.48
C MET A 103 -7.81 -1.86 20.80
N LEU A 104 -6.62 -1.28 20.62
CA LEU A 104 -6.39 0.15 20.83
C LEU A 104 -7.15 1.01 19.81
N MET A 105 -7.13 0.60 18.53
CA MET A 105 -7.84 1.29 17.45
C MET A 105 -9.36 1.28 17.69
N ASP A 106 -9.91 0.13 18.07
CA ASP A 106 -11.34 -0.01 18.40
C ASP A 106 -11.71 0.84 19.61
N GLY A 107 -10.88 0.83 20.66
CA GLY A 107 -11.09 1.65 21.86
C GLY A 107 -11.09 3.15 21.56
N ILE A 108 -10.16 3.63 20.73
CA ILE A 108 -10.10 5.03 20.30
C ILE A 108 -11.31 5.37 19.42
N GLY A 109 -11.63 4.52 18.44
CA GLY A 109 -12.79 4.69 17.56
C GLY A 109 -14.10 4.81 18.34
N HIS A 110 -14.36 3.86 19.24
CA HIS A 110 -15.52 3.91 20.14
C HIS A 110 -15.54 5.17 21.01
N GLY A 111 -14.37 5.65 21.46
CA GLY A 111 -14.25 6.90 22.20
C GLY A 111 -14.66 8.13 21.38
N VAL A 112 -14.23 8.19 20.12
CA VAL A 112 -14.60 9.25 19.16
C VAL A 112 -16.10 9.19 18.88
N ASP A 113 -16.65 8.02 18.58
CA ASP A 113 -18.09 7.84 18.33
C ASP A 113 -18.93 8.29 19.53
N LYS A 114 -18.48 7.98 20.75
CA LYS A 114 -19.16 8.44 21.97
C LYS A 114 -19.06 9.95 22.17
N ALA A 115 -17.94 10.56 21.81
CA ALA A 115 -17.75 12.01 21.90
C ALA A 115 -18.63 12.76 20.90
N THR A 116 -18.78 12.23 19.68
CA THR A 116 -19.60 12.84 18.62
C THR A 116 -21.09 12.53 18.76
N ALA A 117 -21.47 11.34 19.25
CA ALA A 117 -22.87 10.99 19.54
C ALA A 117 -23.46 11.77 20.73
N THR A 118 -22.61 12.43 21.53
CA THR A 118 -23.04 13.31 22.61
C THR A 118 -23.28 14.74 22.08
N GLU A 119 -24.05 14.88 20.99
CA GLU A 119 -24.72 16.16 20.71
C GLU A 119 -25.97 16.23 21.60
N SER A 120 -26.17 17.34 22.32
CA SER A 120 -27.32 17.62 23.23
C SER A 120 -27.13 17.31 24.73
N ASN A 121 -26.05 17.79 25.35
CA ASN A 121 -26.21 18.25 26.73
C ASN A 121 -25.33 19.48 26.96
N ASP A 122 -25.97 20.65 27.05
CA ASP A 122 -25.41 21.94 27.46
C ASP A 122 -24.94 21.94 28.95
N LYS A 123 -24.54 20.78 29.46
CA LYS A 123 -23.94 20.61 30.77
C LYS A 123 -22.44 20.77 30.59
N LYS A 124 -21.96 22.00 30.77
CA LYS A 124 -20.54 22.28 31.03
C LYS A 124 -19.96 21.17 31.90
N THR A 125 -18.97 20.46 31.39
CA THR A 125 -18.21 19.46 32.14
C THR A 125 -17.68 20.12 33.41
N SER A 126 -18.36 19.90 34.53
CA SER A 126 -17.98 20.45 35.83
C SER A 126 -16.80 19.65 36.40
N LEU A 127 -15.91 20.30 37.15
CA LEU A 127 -14.82 19.63 37.88
C LEU A 127 -15.33 18.47 38.75
N TRP A 128 -16.55 18.58 39.29
CA TRP A 128 -17.22 17.50 40.01
C TRP A 128 -17.54 16.30 39.11
N SER A 129 -18.02 16.55 37.90
CA SER A 129 -18.35 15.50 36.92
C SER A 129 -17.11 14.78 36.40
N LEU A 130 -15.97 15.48 36.28
CA LEU A 130 -14.66 14.90 35.98
C LEU A 130 -14.18 13.99 37.10
N GLY A 131 -14.25 14.45 38.35
CA GLY A 131 -13.92 13.63 39.51
C GLY A 131 -14.78 12.36 39.60
N LYS A 132 -16.06 12.46 39.25
CA LYS A 132 -16.96 11.29 39.15
C LYS A 132 -16.58 10.38 37.96
N ALA A 133 -16.18 10.95 36.82
CA ALA A 133 -15.76 10.20 35.65
C ALA A 133 -14.50 9.38 35.90
N MET A 134 -13.50 9.93 36.62
CA MET A 134 -12.29 9.20 37.00
C MET A 134 -12.56 7.99 37.90
N LYS A 135 -13.71 7.96 38.60
CA LYS A 135 -14.10 6.80 39.42
C LYS A 135 -14.70 5.66 38.60
N LYS A 136 -15.09 5.90 37.34
CA LYS A 136 -15.70 4.90 36.48
C LYS A 136 -14.69 3.79 36.14
N PRO A 137 -15.13 2.51 36.11
CA PRO A 137 -14.23 1.38 35.83
C PRO A 137 -13.46 1.53 34.51
N GLU A 138 -14.13 1.99 33.45
CA GLU A 138 -13.53 2.09 32.11
C GLU A 138 -12.42 3.14 32.07
N VAL A 139 -12.61 4.26 32.77
CA VAL A 139 -11.59 5.33 32.85
C VAL A 139 -10.39 4.88 33.67
N LYS A 140 -10.61 4.12 34.75
CA LYS A 140 -9.51 3.57 35.56
C LYS A 140 -8.65 2.60 34.77
N GLU A 141 -9.27 1.73 33.96
CA GLU A 141 -8.54 0.75 33.14
C GLU A 141 -7.64 1.46 32.11
N SER A 142 -8.17 2.46 31.41
CA SER A 142 -7.36 3.26 30.48
C SER A 142 -6.24 4.03 31.16
N LEU A 143 -6.50 4.60 32.35
CA LEU A 143 -5.47 5.29 33.12
C LEU A 143 -4.39 4.33 33.63
N ALA A 144 -4.76 3.14 34.09
CA ALA A 144 -3.80 2.11 34.51
C ALA A 144 -2.88 1.71 33.34
N MET A 145 -3.46 1.45 32.16
CA MET A 145 -2.70 1.17 30.95
C MET A 145 -1.72 2.29 30.59
N LEU A 146 -2.18 3.56 30.63
CA LEU A 146 -1.32 4.72 30.37
C LEU A 146 -0.17 4.80 31.37
N ILE A 147 -0.43 4.56 32.66
CA ILE A 147 0.61 4.55 33.69
C ILE A 147 1.63 3.45 33.41
N THR A 148 1.19 2.23 33.10
CA THR A 148 2.10 1.11 32.78
C THR A 148 2.95 1.38 31.54
N ILE A 149 2.39 2.03 30.51
CA ILE A 149 3.16 2.46 29.33
C ILE A 149 4.23 3.47 29.75
N LEU A 150 3.88 4.46 30.58
CA LEU A 150 4.81 5.46 31.08
C LEU A 150 5.92 4.85 31.96
N GLU A 151 5.59 3.86 32.78
CA GLU A 151 6.56 3.09 33.57
C GLU A 151 7.59 2.40 32.67
N GLY A 152 7.13 1.67 31.64
CA GLY A 152 8.01 1.02 30.66
C GLY A 152 8.90 2.00 29.88
N MET A 153 8.38 3.18 29.55
CA MET A 153 9.18 4.27 28.97
C MET A 153 10.26 4.74 29.94
N GLY A 154 9.91 4.93 31.21
CA GLY A 154 10.83 5.34 32.27
C GLY A 154 11.97 4.33 32.48
N GLU A 155 11.66 3.04 32.49
CA GLU A 155 12.67 1.97 32.57
C GLU A 155 13.65 1.98 31.40
N SER A 156 13.17 2.24 30.18
CA SER A 156 14.05 2.35 29.01
C SER A 156 15.00 3.55 29.11
N LEU A 157 14.50 4.70 29.56
CA LEU A 157 15.31 5.91 29.75
C LEU A 157 16.36 5.74 30.86
N GLN A 158 16.04 4.99 31.92
CA GLN A 158 16.99 4.69 32.99
C GLN A 158 18.08 3.72 32.51
N ARG A 159 17.72 2.69 31.73
CA ARG A 159 18.68 1.77 31.11
C ARG A 159 19.67 2.50 30.21
N GLU A 160 19.20 3.45 29.40
CA GLU A 160 20.07 4.25 28.53
C GLU A 160 21.05 5.12 29.33
N LYS A 161 20.60 5.71 30.44
CA LYS A 161 21.45 6.51 31.35
C LYS A 161 22.45 5.68 32.16
N GLY A 162 22.15 4.41 32.46
CA GLY A 162 23.04 3.51 33.19
C GLY A 162 24.18 2.90 32.37
N HIS A 163 24.15 3.08 31.04
CA HIS A 163 25.18 2.63 30.10
C HIS A 163 26.00 3.79 29.50
N ALA A 164 25.83 5.02 30.01
CA ALA A 164 26.58 6.22 29.64
C ALA A 164 27.65 6.57 30.68
#